data_AF-A0A9X7S1Q1-F1
#
_entry.id   AF-A0A9X7S1Q1-F1
#
_cell.length_a   1.000
_cell.length_b   1.000
_cell.length_c   1.000
_cell.angle_alpha   90.00
_cell.angle_beta   90.00
_cell.angle_gamma   90.00
#
_symmetry.space_group_name_H-M   'P 1'
#
loop_
_entity.id
_entity.type
_entity.pdbx_description
1 polymer ?
#
loop_
_entity_poly.entity_id
_entity_poly.type
_entity_poly.pdbx_seq_one_letter_code
_entity_poly.pdbx_strand_id
1 'polypeptide(L)' 'MDSQDKVIENLTKTIEIMSNELALLREQVAYLTQKLYGKSSEKIISQPGQLSLFGEECLPEEDGDLPS' A
#
# COMPACT_ATOMS: atom_id res chain seq x y z
N MET A 1 29.92 22.61 25.70
CA MET A 1 28.81 21.77 25.21
C MET A 1 27.82 21.71 26.33
N ASP A 2 26.93 22.70 26.33
CA ASP A 2 26.01 22.95 27.43
C ASP A 2 24.97 21.83 27.50
N SER A 3 24.38 21.61 28.68
CA SER A 3 23.40 20.54 28.88
C SER A 3 22.22 20.64 27.90
N GLN A 4 21.93 21.85 27.42
CA GLN A 4 20.90 22.12 26.43
C GLN A 4 21.27 21.60 25.04
N ASP A 5 22.53 21.74 24.62
CA ASP A 5 23.01 21.24 23.32
C ASP A 5 22.88 19.72 23.21
N LYS A 6 23.20 19.01 24.30
CA LYS A 6 23.06 17.55 24.37
C LYS A 6 21.60 17.10 24.30
N VAL A 7 20.70 17.84 24.92
CA VAL A 7 19.26 17.56 24.84
C VAL A 7 18.76 17.78 23.42
N ILE A 8 19.16 18.87 22.76
CA ILE A 8 18.80 19.16 21.37
C ILE A 8 19.33 18.06 20.43
N GLU A 9 20.58 17.61 20.62
CA GLU A 9 21.17 16.54 19.81
C GLU A 9 20.39 15.23 19.97
N ASN A 10 20.06 14.84 21.21
CA ASN A 10 19.29 13.63 21.48
C ASN A 10 17.88 13.71 20.88
N LEU A 11 17.18 14.84 21.06
CA LEU A 11 15.85 15.03 20.48
C LEU A 11 15.89 14.96 18.94
N THR A 12 16.93 15.54 18.33
CA THR A 12 17.11 15.50 16.87
C THR A 12 17.27 14.07 16.38
N LYS A 13 18.11 13.27 17.06
CA LYS A 13 18.28 11.84 16.75
C LYS A 13 16.99 11.05 16.91
N THR A 14 16.23 11.31 17.99
CA THR A 14 14.94 10.66 18.21
C THR A 14 13.95 11.01 17.10
N ILE A 15 13.87 12.28 16.68
CA ILE A 15 13.01 12.72 15.57
C ILE A 15 13.39 12.00 14.27
N GLU A 16 14.68 11.90 13.98
CA GLU A 16 15.18 11.21 12.78
C GLU A 16 14.77 9.74 12.76
N ILE A 17 14.99 9.02 13.87
CA ILE A 17 14.59 7.61 14.02
C ILE A 17 13.08 7.44 13.81
N MET A 18 12.27 8.26 14.51
CA MET A 18 10.82 8.19 14.40
C MET A 18 10.33 8.52 12.98
N SER A 19 10.98 9.47 12.29
CA SER A 19 10.65 9.81 10.90
C SER A 19 10.93 8.64 9.95
N ASN A 20 12.05 7.95 10.13
CA ASN A 20 12.41 6.78 9.33
C ASN A 20 11.45 5.60 9.56
N GLU A 21 11.10 5.33 10.81
CA GLU A 21 10.11 4.30 11.16
C GLU A 21 8.74 4.61 10.54
N LEU A 22 8.30 5.87 10.59
CA LEU A 22 7.03 6.30 10.01
C LEU A 22 7.04 6.13 8.48
N ALA A 23 8.12 6.50 7.81
CA ALA A 23 8.27 6.28 6.37
C ALA A 23 8.17 4.80 6.00
N LEU A 24 8.88 3.93 6.74
CA LEU A 24 8.85 2.48 6.53
C LEU A 24 7.46 1.90 6.76
N LEU A 25 6.75 2.34 7.80
CA LEU A 25 5.38 1.88 8.07
C LEU A 25 4.41 2.28 6.95
N ARG A 26 4.55 3.49 6.39
CA ARG A 26 3.75 3.92 5.24
C ARG A 26 4.00 3.04 4.01
N GLU A 27 5.25 2.68 3.74
CA GLU A 27 5.60 1.77 2.64
C GLU A 27 4.98 0.38 2.84
N GLN A 28 5.06 -0.17 4.05
CA GLN A 28 4.44 -1.47 4.36
C GLN A 28 2.92 -1.43 4.19
N VAL A 29 2.26 -0.37 4.65
CA VAL A 29 0.82 -0.19 4.46
C VAL A 29 0.49 -0.13 2.97
N ALA A 30 1.25 0.62 2.18
CA ALA A 30 1.05 0.69 0.73
C ALA A 30 1.22 -0.69 0.06
N TYR A 31 2.28 -1.42 0.41
CA TYR A 31 2.56 -2.75 -0.12
C TYR A 31 1.44 -3.75 0.23
N LEU A 32 1.01 -3.80 1.49
CA LEU A 32 -0.04 -4.70 1.93
C LEU A 32 -1.40 -4.33 1.32
N THR A 33 -1.69 -3.05 1.18
CA THR A 33 -2.89 -2.55 0.50
C THR A 33 -2.90 -2.99 -0.97
N GLN A 34 -1.77 -2.82 -1.67
CA GLN A 34 -1.61 -3.30 -3.04
C GLN A 34 -1.68 -4.83 -3.11
N LYS A 35 -1.22 -5.55 -2.10
CA LYS A 35 -1.29 -7.02 -2.10
C LYS A 35 -2.71 -7.55 -1.89
N LEU A 36 -3.51 -6.87 -1.06
CA LEU A 36 -4.89 -7.26 -0.76
C LEU A 36 -5.87 -6.82 -1.85
N TYR A 37 -5.68 -5.61 -2.37
CA TYR A 37 -6.64 -4.95 -3.27
C TYR A 37 -6.04 -4.55 -4.62
N GLY A 38 -4.73 -4.71 -4.81
CA GLY A 38 -4.12 -4.51 -6.12
C GLY A 38 -4.64 -5.58 -7.06
N LYS A 39 -5.07 -5.14 -8.25
CA LYS A 39 -5.58 -6.03 -9.29
C LYS A 39 -4.53 -7.11 -9.56
N SER A 40 -4.81 -8.35 -9.17
CA SER A 40 -4.07 -9.50 -9.70
C SER A 40 -4.25 -9.40 -11.21
N SER A 41 -3.16 -9.18 -11.95
CA SER A 41 -3.19 -9.15 -13.42
C SER A 41 -3.40 -10.58 -13.98
N GLU A 42 -4.23 -11.40 -13.33
CA GLU A 42 -4.91 -12.49 -14.01
C GLU A 42 -5.89 -11.83 -14.97
N LYS A 43 -5.40 -11.54 -16.18
CA LYS A 43 -6.26 -11.26 -17.31
C LYS A 43 -7.16 -12.48 -17.44
N ILE A 44 -8.39 -12.39 -16.94
CA ILE A 44 -9.43 -13.36 -17.26
C ILE A 44 -9.72 -13.12 -18.74
N ILE A 45 -8.95 -13.77 -19.60
CA ILE A 45 -9.27 -13.84 -21.02
C ILE A 45 -10.51 -14.73 -21.09
N SER A 46 -11.69 -14.13 -20.94
CA SER A 46 -12.95 -14.80 -21.16
C SER A 46 -12.99 -15.25 -22.61
N GLN A 47 -12.63 -16.50 -22.87
CA GLN A 47 -12.74 -17.10 -24.19
C GLN A 47 -14.22 -17.12 -24.58
N PRO A 48 -14.59 -16.67 -25.79
CA PRO A 48 -15.97 -16.68 -26.23
C PRO A 48 -16.52 -18.12 -26.19
N GLY A 49 -17.56 -18.34 -25.37
CA GLY A 49 -18.20 -19.65 -25.16
C GLY A 49 -17.78 -20.41 -23.91
N GLN A 50 -16.86 -19.89 -23.09
CA GLN A 50 -16.51 -20.49 -21.80
C GLN A 50 -17.48 -20.01 -20.70
N LEU A 51 -18.14 -20.94 -20.01
CA LEU A 51 -18.97 -20.65 -18.84
C LEU A 51 -18.11 -20.73 -17.56
N SER A 52 -18.21 -19.72 -16.68
CA SER A 52 -17.53 -19.74 -15.38
C SER A 52 -18.12 -20.85 -14.49
N LEU A 53 -17.25 -21.73 -13.97
CA LEU A 53 -17.66 -22.88 -13.16
C LEU A 53 -18.23 -22.47 -11.79
N PHE A 54 -17.84 -21.30 -11.29
CA PHE A 54 -18.22 -20.81 -9.96
C PHE A 54 -19.33 -19.74 -9.99
N GLY A 55 -20.04 -19.57 -11.12
CA GLY A 55 -21.08 -18.55 -11.24
C GLY A 55 -20.56 -17.12 -11.12
N GLU A 56 -19.24 -16.94 -11.22
CA GLU A 56 -18.59 -15.63 -11.28
C GLU A 56 -18.93 -15.02 -12.64
N GLU A 57 -19.94 -14.16 -12.63
CA GLU A 57 -20.25 -13.25 -13.72
C GLU A 57 -18.98 -12.43 -13.97
N CYS A 58 -18.43 -12.49 -15.19
CA CYS A 58 -17.35 -11.59 -15.60
C CYS A 58 -17.91 -10.17 -15.59
N LEU A 59 -17.83 -9.52 -14.43
CA LEU A 59 -18.17 -8.12 -14.32
C LEU A 59 -17.22 -7.35 -15.25
N PRO A 60 -17.74 -6.45 -16.09
CA PRO A 60 -16.88 -5.56 -16.87
C PRO A 60 -15.93 -4.86 -15.90
N GLU A 61 -14.66 -4.72 -16.29
CA GLU A 61 -13.68 -3.98 -15.51
C GLU A 61 -14.28 -2.62 -15.15
N GLU A 62 -14.64 -2.42 -13.87
CA GLU A 62 -15.02 -1.08 -13.43
C GLU A 62 -13.76 -0.21 -13.51
N ASP A 63 -13.71 0.60 -14.57
CA ASP A 63 -12.92 1.81 -14.69
C ASP A 63 -13.45 2.83 -13.66
N GLY A 64 -13.26 2.54 -12.37
CA GLY A 64 -13.82 3.36 -11.31
C GLY A 64 -13.37 2.90 -9.94
N ASP A 65 -12.24 3.42 -9.47
CA ASP A 65 -12.26 4.18 -8.21
C ASP A 65 -10.89 4.82 -7.96
N LEU A 66 -10.80 6.06 -8.41
CA LEU A 66 -9.88 7.04 -7.86
C LEU A 66 -10.30 7.31 -6.40
N PRO A 67 -9.39 7.30 -5.42
CA PRO A 67 -9.75 7.69 -4.07
C PRO A 67 -10.18 9.16 -4.02
N SER A 68 -11.32 9.43 -3.39
CA SER A 68 -11.80 10.79 -3.04
C SER A 68 -10.99 11.43 -1.91
#